data_AF-A0A699X148-F1
#
_entry.id   AF-A0A699X148-F1
#
_cell.length_a   1.000
_cell.length_b   1.000
_cell.length_c   1.000
_cell.angle_alpha   90.00
_cell.angle_beta   90.00
_cell.angle_gamma   90.00
#
_symmetry.space_group_name_H-M   'P 1'
#
loop_
_entity.id
_entity.type
_entity.pdbx_description
1 polymer ?
#
loop_
_entity_poly.entity_id
_entity_poly.type
_entity_poly.pdbx_seq_one_letter_code
_entity_poly.pdbx_strand_id
1 'polypeptide(L)'
;NSDPIDSRTKDGRTVTVTTYDMQKKKNDVKARTTLLLSLPDEHQLRFSKYKTARELWVAILKIFGGNEATKKRNKNLLKQQ
;
A
#
# COMPACT_ATOMS: atom_id res chain seq x y z
N ASN A 1 30.08 29.49 -39.82
CA ASN A 1 28.77 29.61 -39.16
C ASN A 1 28.44 28.26 -38.59
N SER A 2 28.80 28.10 -37.32
CA SER A 2 28.69 26.86 -36.57
C SER A 2 27.29 26.77 -35.99
N ASP A 3 26.50 25.82 -36.44
CA ASP A 3 25.37 25.32 -35.67
C ASP A 3 25.79 24.00 -35.04
N PRO A 4 25.96 23.90 -33.71
CA PRO A 4 25.90 22.63 -33.05
C PRO A 4 24.46 22.39 -32.60
N ILE A 5 23.93 21.30 -33.16
CA ILE A 5 22.66 20.68 -32.90
C ILE A 5 22.37 20.64 -31.38
N ASP A 6 21.20 21.18 -30.99
CA ASP A 6 20.62 21.04 -29.65
C ASP A 6 20.35 19.55 -29.38
N SER A 7 21.40 18.90 -28.90
CA SER A 7 21.41 17.50 -28.47
C SER A 7 20.80 17.46 -27.08
N ARG A 8 19.46 17.48 -27.10
CA ARG A 8 18.53 17.10 -26.03
C ARG A 8 19.12 15.97 -25.16
N THR A 9 19.82 16.36 -24.10
CA THR A 9 20.41 15.44 -23.12
C THR A 9 19.28 14.94 -22.22
N LYS A 10 18.74 13.76 -22.54
CA LYS A 10 17.70 13.06 -21.76
C LYS A 10 18.24 11.79 -21.08
N ASP A 11 19.54 11.56 -21.09
CA ASP A 11 20.13 10.32 -20.54
C ASP A 11 20.24 10.27 -19.01
N GLY A 12 20.20 11.41 -18.31
CA GLY A 12 20.28 11.43 -16.84
C GLY A 12 18.98 11.02 -16.12
N ARG A 13 17.83 11.08 -16.79
CA ARG A 13 16.50 10.91 -16.16
C ARG A 13 15.96 9.49 -16.26
N THR A 14 16.39 8.71 -17.23
CA THR A 14 15.84 7.36 -17.48
C THR A 14 16.45 6.30 -16.55
N VAL A 15 17.74 6.44 -16.21
CA VAL A 15 18.45 5.46 -15.35
C VAL A 15 18.12 5.65 -13.86
N THR A 16 17.92 6.90 -13.43
CA THR A 16 17.57 7.25 -12.05
C THR A 16 16.11 6.94 -11.71
N VAL A 17 15.17 7.20 -12.62
CA VAL A 17 13.75 6.85 -12.45
C VAL A 17 13.54 5.33 -12.38
N THR A 18 14.29 4.55 -13.16
CA THR A 18 14.19 3.07 -13.17
C THR A 18 14.73 2.47 -11.86
N THR A 19 15.86 2.97 -11.37
CA THR A 19 16.45 2.50 -10.11
C THR A 19 15.54 2.82 -8.92
N TYR A 20 14.97 4.02 -8.89
CA TYR A 20 14.05 4.45 -7.84
C TYR A 20 12.72 3.67 -7.87
N ASP A 21 12.15 3.45 -9.05
CA ASP A 21 10.91 2.68 -9.22
C ASP A 21 11.11 1.19 -8.86
N MET A 22 12.24 0.60 -9.25
CA MET A 22 12.58 -0.78 -8.91
C MET A 22 12.80 -0.97 -7.41
N GLN A 23 13.47 -0.03 -6.75
CA GLN A 23 13.61 -0.03 -5.28
C GLN A 23 12.26 0.15 -4.58
N LYS A 24 11.41 1.05 -5.07
CA LYS A 24 10.06 1.26 -4.53
C LYS A 24 9.19 0.01 -4.66
N LYS A 25 9.24 -0.69 -5.81
CA LYS A 25 8.57 -1.99 -6.01
C LYS A 25 9.09 -3.06 -5.07
N LYS A 26 10.41 -3.15 -4.86
CA LYS A 26 11.00 -4.10 -3.91
C LYS A 26 10.53 -3.86 -2.48
N ASN A 27 10.46 -2.59 -2.07
CA ASN A 27 9.97 -2.21 -0.74
C ASN A 27 8.46 -2.49 -0.59
N ASP A 28 7.67 -2.26 -1.64
CA ASP A 28 6.25 -2.59 -1.64
C ASP A 28 6.00 -4.10 -1.53
N VAL A 29 6.74 -4.92 -2.28
CA VAL A 29 6.67 -6.39 -2.17
C VAL A 29 7.04 -6.84 -0.76
N LYS A 30 8.14 -6.32 -0.20
CA LYS A 30 8.57 -6.65 1.17
C LYS A 30 7.48 -6.27 2.19
N ALA A 31 6.92 -5.06 2.08
CA ALA A 31 5.85 -4.61 2.95
C ALA A 31 4.59 -5.46 2.80
N ARG A 32 4.19 -5.84 1.57
CA ARG A 32 3.06 -6.75 1.34
C ARG A 32 3.28 -8.10 1.99
N THR A 33 4.45 -8.71 1.80
CA THR A 33 4.78 -10.00 2.41
C THR A 33 4.76 -9.91 3.94
N THR A 34 5.36 -8.87 4.54
CA THR A 34 5.30 -8.67 6.00
C THR A 34 3.86 -8.50 6.48
N LEU A 35 3.03 -7.70 5.79
CA LEU A 35 1.63 -7.51 6.16
C LEU A 35 0.80 -8.79 6.05
N LEU A 36 1.05 -9.64 5.05
CA LEU A 36 0.38 -10.94 4.90
C LEU A 36 0.82 -11.93 5.98
N LEU A 37 2.13 -12.02 6.28
CA LEU A 37 2.65 -12.92 7.32
C LEU A 37 2.18 -12.54 8.73
N SER A 38 1.86 -11.27 8.98
CA SER A 38 1.24 -10.82 10.23
C SER A 38 -0.22 -11.26 10.38
N LEU A 39 -0.83 -11.88 9.36
CA LEU A 39 -2.21 -12.37 9.38
C LEU A 39 -2.25 -13.90 9.40
N PRO A 40 -3.25 -14.50 10.09
CA PRO A 40 -3.56 -15.92 9.98
C PRO A 40 -3.82 -16.34 8.51
N ASP A 41 -3.44 -17.57 8.14
CA ASP A 41 -3.58 -18.12 6.78
C ASP A 41 -4.98 -17.94 6.16
N GLU A 42 -6.03 -18.09 6.96
CA GLU A 42 -7.42 -17.88 6.52
C GLU A 42 -7.64 -16.47 5.94
N HIS A 43 -7.00 -15.47 6.55
CA HIS A 43 -7.08 -14.09 6.12
C HIS A 43 -6.11 -13.78 4.97
N GLN A 44 -4.95 -14.45 4.89
CA GLN A 44 -3.97 -14.22 3.82
C GLN A 44 -4.58 -14.38 2.43
N LEU A 45 -5.36 -15.45 2.21
CA LEU A 45 -6.04 -15.68 0.93
C LEU A 45 -7.00 -14.55 0.55
N ARG A 46 -7.77 -14.03 1.52
CA ARG A 46 -8.71 -12.91 1.29
C ARG A 46 -7.99 -11.60 0.92
N PHE A 47 -6.79 -11.41 1.45
CA PHE A 47 -5.98 -10.20 1.27
C PHE A 47 -4.96 -10.32 0.11
N SER A 48 -4.74 -11.51 -0.44
CA SER A 48 -3.84 -11.78 -1.57
C SER A 48 -4.16 -10.99 -2.86
N LYS A 49 -5.43 -10.58 -3.01
CA LYS A 49 -5.93 -9.84 -4.19
C LYS A 49 -5.39 -8.41 -4.34
N TYR A 50 -4.84 -7.83 -3.27
CA TYR A 50 -4.37 -6.43 -3.27
C TYR A 50 -2.98 -6.34 -3.87
N LYS A 51 -2.79 -5.44 -4.85
CA LYS A 51 -1.54 -5.35 -5.64
C LYS A 51 -0.45 -4.53 -4.95
N THR A 52 -0.83 -3.64 -4.03
CA THR A 52 0.09 -2.76 -3.31
C THR A 52 -0.03 -2.91 -1.80
N ALA A 53 1.04 -2.60 -1.06
CA ALA A 53 1.03 -2.61 0.42
C ALA A 53 0.02 -1.62 1.00
N ARG A 54 -0.19 -0.47 0.32
CA ARG A 54 -1.18 0.54 0.72
C ARG A 54 -2.60 0.03 0.63
N GLU A 55 -3.00 -0.57 -0.49
CA GLU A 55 -4.35 -1.13 -0.65
C GLU A 55 -4.62 -2.24 0.37
N LEU A 56 -3.63 -3.11 0.57
CA LEU A 56 -3.66 -4.16 1.58
C LEU A 56 -3.88 -3.57 2.99
N TRP A 57 -3.09 -2.55 3.36
CA TRP A 57 -3.21 -1.88 4.65
C TRP A 57 -4.59 -1.24 4.86
N VAL A 58 -5.11 -0.52 3.87
CA VAL A 58 -6.46 0.10 3.94
C VAL A 58 -7.54 -0.97 4.10
N ALA A 59 -7.41 -2.11 3.42
CA ALA A 59 -8.35 -3.21 3.56
C ALA A 59 -8.30 -3.86 4.95
N ILE A 60 -7.10 -4.08 5.50
CA ILE A 60 -6.91 -4.57 6.87
C ILE A 60 -7.54 -3.58 7.86
N LEU A 61 -7.27 -2.28 7.72
CA LEU A 61 -7.88 -1.24 8.56
C LEU A 61 -9.41 -1.20 8.44
N LYS A 62 -9.98 -1.45 7.26
CA LYS A 62 -11.44 -1.49 7.09
C LYS A 62 -12.08 -2.68 7.80
N ILE A 63 -11.42 -3.83 7.81
CA ILE A 63 -11.93 -5.06 8.44
C ILE A 63 -11.70 -5.05 9.95
N PHE A 64 -10.50 -4.67 10.41
CA PHE A 64 -10.13 -4.70 11.83
C PHE A 64 -10.35 -3.37 12.54
N GLY A 65 -10.22 -2.23 11.85
CA GLY A 65 -10.46 -0.89 12.39
C GLY A 65 -11.91 -0.42 12.30
N GLY A 66 -12.80 -1.20 11.66
CA GLY A 66 -14.23 -0.90 11.48
C GLY A 66 -15.08 -0.84 12.75
N ASN A 67 -14.50 -0.96 13.94
CA ASN A 67 -15.23 -1.03 15.21
C ASN A 67 -15.14 0.21 16.11
N GLU A 68 -14.38 1.26 15.76
CA GLU A 68 -14.44 2.53 16.51
C GLU A 68 -15.84 3.18 16.43
N ALA A 69 -16.63 2.88 15.39
CA ALA A 69 -18.01 3.36 15.25
C ALA A 69 -19.06 2.50 16.00
N THR A 70 -18.80 1.20 16.26
CA THR A 70 -19.77 0.31 16.95
C THR A 70 -19.61 0.29 18.47
N LYS A 71 -18.51 0.84 19.02
CA LYS A 71 -18.37 1.09 20.46
C LYS A 71 -19.47 2.00 21.04
N LYS A 72 -20.19 2.75 20.20
CA LYS A 72 -21.32 3.60 20.60
C LYS A 72 -22.69 2.89 20.62
N ARG A 73 -22.85 1.71 20.00
CA ARG A 73 -24.14 0.97 20.01
C ARG A 73 -24.34 0.15 21.30
N ASN A 74 -23.26 -0.38 21.89
CA ASN A 74 -23.35 -1.10 23.16
C ASN A 74 -23.61 -0.20 24.39
N LYS A 75 -23.34 1.10 24.31
CA LYS A 75 -23.71 2.04 25.39
C LYS A 75 -25.19 2.45 25.41
N ASN A 76 -25.92 2.26 24.30
CA ASN A 76 -27.36 2.57 24.25
C ASN A 76 -28.23 1.38 24.65
N LEU A 77 -27.77 0.14 24.42
CA LEU A 77 -28.50 -1.06 24.85
C LEU A 77 -28.51 -1.22 26.38
N LEU A 78 -27.44 -0.79 27.07
CA LEU A 78 -27.37 -0.84 28.54
C LEU A 78 -28.20 0.24 29.25
N LYS A 79 -28.81 1.18 28.50
CA LYS A 79 -29.72 2.21 29.04
C LYS A 79 -31.20 1.88 28.82
N GLN A 80 -31.50 0.74 28.20
CA GLN A 80 -32.88 0.26 27.98
C GLN A 80 -33.26 -0.91 28.89
N GLN A 81 -32.48 -1.18 29.95
CA GLN A 81 -32.93 -1.99 31.09
C GLN A 81 -33.22 -1.11 32.29
#